data_AF-A0A4Y8CG89-F1
#
_entry.id   AF-A0A4Y8CG89-F1
#
_cell.length_a   1.000
_cell.length_b   1.000
_cell.length_c   1.000
_cell.angle_alpha   90.00
_cell.angle_beta   90.00
_cell.angle_gamma   90.00
#
_symmetry.space_group_name_H-M   'P 1'
#
loop_
_entity.id
_entity.type
_entity.pdbx_description
1 polymer ?
#
loop_
_entity_poly.entity_id
_entity_poly.type
_entity_poly.pdbx_seq_one_letter_code
_entity_poly.pdbx_strand_id
1 'polypeptide(L)'
;MIQKALALAEELQGQIEVNISNSEKEFHAKMQKLLNNPKNKVMLIELLDRSFRCKDKNASFELIEYTLSKYGIADFFSTFEKFLLFSFLNFGKFAPNLSVPFFVKHLREDTKAMVLDANPSVLEPHINKRKEQDKITLNVNLIGEEVLGEAESKYRMQKYEEALKSSYITYISIKITTIFSQINIIDFDYSKEEVVKRLDYLYALALEEEKKQGVSKFINL
;
A
#
# COMPACT_ATOMS: atom_id res chain seq x y z
N MET A 1 35.20 -0.01 15.09
CA MET A 1 33.84 -0.34 14.60
C MET A 1 33.07 0.95 14.24
N ILE A 2 32.97 1.92 15.16
CA ILE A 2 32.28 3.21 14.93
C ILE A 2 32.84 3.98 13.71
N GLN A 3 34.17 4.15 13.58
CA GLN A 3 34.75 4.87 12.45
C GLN A 3 34.42 4.25 11.08
N LYS A 4 34.37 2.91 10.98
CA LYS A 4 33.97 2.23 9.74
C LYS A 4 32.48 2.45 9.43
N ALA A 5 31.63 2.48 10.46
CA ALA A 5 30.21 2.77 10.28
C ALA A 5 29.98 4.23 9.85
N LEU A 6 30.74 5.19 10.40
CA LEU A 6 30.67 6.59 10.00
C LEU A 6 31.14 6.79 8.55
N ALA A 7 32.25 6.16 8.16
CA ALA A 7 32.75 6.23 6.79
C ALA A 7 31.74 5.66 5.78
N LEU A 8 31.11 4.52 6.12
CA LEU A 8 30.06 3.95 5.28
C LEU A 8 28.83 4.86 5.20
N ALA A 9 28.42 5.46 6.31
CA ALA A 9 27.28 6.38 6.33
C ALA A 9 27.55 7.63 5.47
N GLU A 10 28.76 8.18 5.53
CA GLU A 10 29.19 9.31 4.71
C GLU A 10 29.20 8.94 3.21
N GLU A 11 29.74 7.77 2.87
CA GLU A 11 29.73 7.27 1.49
C GLU A 11 28.30 7.10 0.96
N LEU A 12 27.42 6.46 1.72
CA LEU A 12 26.02 6.25 1.34
C LEU A 12 25.29 7.59 1.20
N GLN A 13 25.48 8.53 2.13
CA GLN A 13 24.87 9.85 2.08
C GLN A 13 25.33 10.62 0.84
N GLY A 14 26.63 10.59 0.53
CA GLY A 14 27.17 11.22 -0.68
C GLY A 14 26.59 10.63 -1.96
N GLN A 15 26.44 9.30 -2.02
CA GLN A 15 25.78 8.65 -3.17
C GLN A 15 24.31 9.02 -3.30
N ILE A 16 23.57 9.16 -2.20
CA ILE A 16 22.16 9.60 -2.21
C ILE A 16 22.05 11.03 -2.74
N GLU A 17 22.89 11.95 -2.27
CA GLU A 17 22.86 13.36 -2.68
C GLU A 17 23.13 13.56 -4.17
N VAL A 18 23.98 12.72 -4.76
CA VAL A 18 24.28 12.76 -6.20
C VAL A 18 23.15 12.13 -7.04
N ASN A 19 22.48 11.11 -6.52
CA ASN A 19 21.49 10.32 -7.28
C ASN A 19 20.02 10.70 -7.02
N ILE A 20 19.74 11.61 -6.08
CA ILE A 20 18.37 12.00 -5.74
C ILE A 20 17.68 12.71 -6.92
N SER A 21 16.56 12.14 -7.34
CA SER A 21 15.74 12.68 -8.44
C SER A 21 14.97 13.94 -8.01
N ASN A 22 14.52 14.72 -8.99
CA ASN A 22 13.68 15.90 -8.70
C ASN A 22 12.36 15.53 -8.03
N SER A 23 11.74 14.41 -8.44
CA SER A 23 10.53 13.89 -7.82
C SER A 23 10.73 13.51 -6.34
N GLU A 24 11.89 12.95 -5.98
CA GLU A 24 12.21 12.63 -4.58
C GLU A 24 12.43 13.89 -3.76
N LYS A 25 13.08 14.93 -4.33
CA LYS A 25 13.22 16.23 -3.66
C LYS A 25 11.86 16.88 -3.36
N GLU A 26 10.95 16.86 -4.34
CA GLU A 26 9.58 17.37 -4.16
C GLU A 26 8.81 16.57 -3.10
N PHE A 27 8.92 15.24 -3.12
CA PHE A 27 8.32 14.38 -2.10
C PHE A 27 8.88 14.67 -0.70
N HIS A 28 10.20 14.82 -0.56
CA HIS A 28 10.85 15.17 0.71
C HIS A 28 10.37 16.52 1.24
N ALA A 29 10.23 17.54 0.39
CA ALA A 29 9.70 18.83 0.79
C ALA A 29 8.22 18.73 1.23
N LYS A 30 7.39 17.94 0.54
CA LYS A 30 5.99 17.67 0.93
C LYS A 30 5.94 16.95 2.30
N MET A 31 6.78 15.94 2.50
CA MET A 31 6.89 15.20 3.75
C MET A 31 7.37 16.06 4.92
N GLN A 32 8.35 16.94 4.70
CA GLN A 32 8.83 17.84 5.74
C GLN A 32 7.72 18.76 6.25
N LYS A 33 6.90 19.32 5.35
CA LYS A 33 5.72 20.13 5.72
C LYS A 33 4.65 19.32 6.47
N LEU A 34 4.45 18.05 6.10
CA LEU A 34 3.54 17.14 6.81
C LEU A 34 4.04 16.82 8.23
N LEU A 35 5.35 16.62 8.41
CA LEU A 35 5.96 16.30 9.70
C LEU A 35 6.04 17.51 10.64
N ASN A 36 6.28 18.70 10.09
CA ASN A 36 6.38 19.94 10.88
C ASN A 36 5.03 20.39 11.45
N ASN A 37 3.91 19.97 10.86
CA ASN A 37 2.58 20.37 11.29
C ASN A 37 1.67 19.14 11.52
N PRO A 38 1.42 18.76 12.79
CA PRO A 38 0.55 17.63 13.12
C PRO A 38 -0.84 17.71 12.50
N LYS A 39 -1.41 18.92 12.29
CA LYS A 39 -2.72 19.08 11.66
C LYS A 39 -2.72 18.64 10.20
N ASN A 40 -1.64 18.91 9.46
CA ASN A 40 -1.50 18.49 8.06
C ASN A 40 -1.52 16.97 7.92
N LYS A 41 -0.86 16.27 8.85
CA LYS A 41 -0.86 14.80 8.89
C LYS A 41 -2.27 14.25 9.12
N VAL A 42 -2.98 14.78 10.12
CA VAL A 42 -4.36 14.33 10.42
C VAL A 42 -5.29 14.62 9.25
N MET A 43 -5.17 15.80 8.63
CA MET A 43 -5.93 16.19 7.45
C MET A 43 -5.72 15.21 6.29
N LEU A 44 -4.47 14.86 5.98
CA LEU A 44 -4.15 13.92 4.90
C LEU A 44 -4.72 12.52 5.17
N ILE A 45 -4.60 12.03 6.41
CA ILE A 45 -5.15 10.72 6.81
C ILE A 45 -6.67 10.72 6.66
N GLU A 46 -7.37 11.74 7.18
CA GLU A 46 -8.83 11.84 7.09
C GLU A 46 -9.29 12.00 5.64
N LEU A 47 -8.56 12.77 4.83
CA LEU A 47 -8.85 12.96 3.41
C LEU A 47 -8.74 11.65 2.63
N LEU A 48 -7.64 10.91 2.82
CA LEU A 48 -7.44 9.62 2.16
C LEU A 48 -8.53 8.62 2.60
N ASP A 49 -8.74 8.45 3.90
CA ASP A 49 -9.74 7.51 4.42
C ASP A 49 -11.14 7.79 3.84
N ARG A 50 -11.60 9.03 3.94
CA ARG A 50 -12.96 9.42 3.51
C ARG A 50 -13.14 9.38 2.00
N SER A 51 -12.08 9.63 1.23
CA SER A 51 -12.14 9.59 -0.24
C SER A 51 -12.38 8.17 -0.78
N PHE A 52 -11.85 7.15 -0.12
CA PHE A 52 -11.96 5.75 -0.56
C PHE A 52 -13.10 4.96 0.10
N ARG A 53 -13.67 5.47 1.21
CA ARG A 53 -14.65 4.75 2.04
C ARG A 53 -16.02 4.54 1.39
N CYS A 54 -16.51 5.54 0.65
CA CYS A 54 -17.87 5.50 0.11
C CYS A 54 -17.91 5.14 -1.38
N LYS A 55 -18.87 4.30 -1.78
CA LYS A 55 -19.15 4.01 -3.20
C LYS A 55 -20.00 5.09 -3.86
N ASP A 56 -20.90 5.71 -3.09
CA ASP A 56 -21.78 6.79 -3.56
C ASP A 56 -20.98 8.09 -3.78
N LYS A 57 -21.09 8.64 -4.99
CA LYS A 57 -20.26 9.78 -5.41
C LYS A 57 -20.69 11.10 -4.76
N ASN A 58 -21.97 11.27 -4.43
CA ASN A 58 -22.43 12.47 -3.75
C ASN A 58 -21.93 12.47 -2.31
N ALA A 59 -22.11 11.36 -1.60
CA ALA A 59 -21.59 11.18 -0.26
C ALA A 59 -20.06 11.32 -0.21
N SER A 60 -19.31 10.69 -1.13
CA SER A 60 -17.86 10.89 -1.22
C SER A 60 -17.48 12.36 -1.39
N PHE A 61 -18.20 13.10 -2.24
CA PHE A 61 -17.97 14.53 -2.43
C PHE A 61 -18.15 15.30 -1.11
N GLU A 62 -19.27 15.10 -0.42
CA GLU A 62 -19.58 15.77 0.85
C GLU A 62 -18.53 15.45 1.94
N LEU A 63 -18.04 14.21 1.98
CA LEU A 63 -16.99 13.81 2.93
C LEU A 63 -15.64 14.47 2.63
N ILE A 64 -15.28 14.61 1.35
CA ILE A 64 -14.06 15.30 0.90
C ILE A 64 -14.18 16.80 1.19
N GLU A 65 -15.31 17.41 0.80
CA GLU A 65 -15.62 18.81 1.05
C GLU A 65 -15.53 19.13 2.54
N TYR A 66 -16.20 18.34 3.39
CA TYR A 66 -16.16 18.50 4.84
C TYR A 66 -14.73 18.48 5.39
N THR A 67 -13.89 17.56 4.92
CA THR A 67 -12.50 17.44 5.38
C THR A 67 -11.69 18.68 5.00
N LEU A 68 -11.83 19.14 3.75
CA LEU A 68 -11.16 20.34 3.26
C LEU A 68 -11.65 21.60 3.97
N SER A 69 -12.94 21.71 4.29
CA SER A 69 -13.49 22.83 5.06
C SER A 69 -13.02 22.83 6.52
N LYS A 70 -12.89 21.64 7.15
CA LYS A 70 -12.47 21.49 8.55
C LYS A 70 -11.02 21.89 8.79
N TYR A 71 -10.11 21.49 7.91
CA TYR A 71 -8.67 21.74 8.07
C TYR A 71 -8.12 22.87 7.19
N GLY A 72 -8.89 23.30 6.19
CA GLY A 72 -8.41 24.17 5.12
C GLY A 72 -7.54 23.43 4.10
N ILE A 73 -7.13 24.15 3.07
CA ILE A 73 -6.17 23.65 2.09
C ILE A 73 -4.77 23.79 2.66
N ALA A 74 -4.15 22.66 3.02
CA ALA A 74 -2.83 22.63 3.64
C ALA A 74 -1.71 23.15 2.71
N ASP A 75 -0.59 23.56 3.33
CA ASP A 75 0.57 24.14 2.65
C ASP A 75 1.50 23.11 1.99
N PHE A 76 1.28 21.81 2.25
CA PHE A 76 1.98 20.72 1.59
C PHE A 76 1.46 20.45 0.16
N PHE A 77 0.28 20.95 -0.20
CA PHE A 77 -0.20 20.92 -1.59
C PHE A 77 0.56 21.97 -2.43
N SER A 78 0.95 21.56 -3.63
CA SER A 78 1.45 22.41 -4.70
C SER A 78 0.40 23.41 -5.16
N THR A 79 0.82 24.49 -5.81
CA THR A 79 -0.09 25.51 -6.36
C THR A 79 -1.11 24.90 -7.33
N PHE A 80 -0.70 23.92 -8.12
CA PHE A 80 -1.60 23.22 -9.04
C PHE A 80 -2.63 22.35 -8.30
N GLU A 81 -2.21 21.57 -7.30
CA GLU A 81 -3.15 20.82 -6.44
C GLU A 81 -4.14 21.74 -5.73
N LYS A 82 -3.70 22.91 -5.24
CA LYS A 82 -4.59 23.91 -4.63
C LYS A 82 -5.65 24.42 -5.62
N PHE A 83 -5.27 24.65 -6.87
CA PHE A 83 -6.22 25.01 -7.92
C PHE A 83 -7.22 23.89 -8.23
N LEU A 84 -6.76 22.64 -8.27
CA LEU A 84 -7.64 21.48 -8.45
C LEU A 84 -8.62 21.32 -7.29
N LEU A 85 -8.15 21.47 -6.05
CA LEU A 85 -8.98 21.44 -4.83
C LEU A 85 -10.02 22.56 -4.85
N PHE A 86 -9.61 23.78 -5.21
CA PHE A 86 -10.54 24.89 -5.37
C PHE A 86 -11.61 24.59 -6.43
N SER A 87 -11.20 24.08 -7.60
CA SER A 87 -12.14 23.72 -8.67
C SER A 87 -13.09 22.61 -8.23
N PHE A 88 -12.59 21.60 -7.51
CA PHE A 88 -13.38 20.53 -6.93
C PHE A 88 -14.43 21.07 -5.96
N LEU A 89 -14.05 21.93 -5.01
CA LEU A 89 -14.97 22.49 -4.02
C LEU A 89 -16.07 23.35 -4.64
N ASN A 90 -15.74 24.16 -5.65
CA ASN A 90 -16.70 25.11 -6.23
C ASN A 90 -17.60 24.48 -7.31
N PHE A 91 -17.05 23.59 -8.13
CA PHE A 91 -17.76 23.05 -9.30
C PHE A 91 -18.05 21.55 -9.19
N GLY A 92 -17.31 20.82 -8.35
CA GLY A 92 -17.38 19.37 -8.26
C GLY A 92 -18.73 18.84 -7.78
N LYS A 93 -19.46 19.63 -6.99
CA LYS A 93 -20.81 19.29 -6.50
C LYS A 93 -21.84 19.13 -7.61
N PHE A 94 -21.69 19.84 -8.73
CA PHE A 94 -22.64 19.78 -9.85
C PHE A 94 -22.44 18.54 -10.73
N ALA A 95 -21.27 17.90 -10.67
CA ALA A 95 -20.99 16.65 -11.38
C ALA A 95 -20.16 15.65 -10.54
N PRO A 96 -20.70 15.12 -9.42
CA PRO A 96 -19.96 14.22 -8.52
C PRO A 96 -19.48 12.93 -9.19
N ASN A 97 -20.23 12.45 -10.20
CA ASN A 97 -19.87 11.30 -11.01
C ASN A 97 -18.61 11.51 -11.87
N LEU A 98 -18.15 12.75 -12.04
CA LEU A 98 -16.91 13.09 -12.74
C LEU A 98 -15.84 13.60 -11.77
N SER A 99 -16.20 14.53 -10.89
CA SER A 99 -15.28 15.19 -9.98
C SER A 99 -14.66 14.22 -8.96
N VAL A 100 -15.47 13.34 -8.36
CA VAL A 100 -14.97 12.37 -7.36
C VAL A 100 -14.05 11.33 -8.00
N PRO A 101 -14.40 10.66 -9.10
CA PRO A 101 -13.45 9.75 -9.76
C PRO A 101 -12.15 10.42 -10.19
N PHE A 102 -12.20 11.68 -10.66
CA PHE A 102 -10.99 12.43 -11.01
C PHE A 102 -10.11 12.68 -9.78
N PHE A 103 -10.72 13.15 -8.69
CA PHE A 103 -10.03 13.39 -7.42
C PHE A 103 -9.39 12.11 -6.86
N VAL A 104 -10.17 11.02 -6.80
CA VAL A 104 -9.73 9.71 -6.32
C VAL A 104 -8.62 9.14 -7.21
N LYS A 105 -8.71 9.34 -8.53
CA LYS A 105 -7.66 8.92 -9.47
C LYS A 105 -6.34 9.64 -9.20
N HIS A 106 -6.38 10.96 -9.01
CA HIS A 106 -5.19 11.74 -8.69
C HIS A 106 -4.55 11.29 -7.37
N LEU A 107 -5.35 11.08 -6.31
CA LEU A 107 -4.85 10.51 -5.06
C LEU A 107 -4.22 9.12 -5.25
N ARG A 108 -4.82 8.26 -6.08
CA ARG A 108 -4.24 6.94 -6.39
C ARG A 108 -2.90 7.06 -7.11
N GLU A 109 -2.78 7.98 -8.06
CA GLU A 109 -1.54 8.25 -8.78
C GLU A 109 -0.42 8.67 -7.82
N ASP A 110 -0.70 9.56 -6.87
CA ASP A 110 0.23 9.97 -5.82
C ASP A 110 0.69 8.79 -4.94
N THR A 111 -0.19 7.83 -4.66
CA THR A 111 0.12 6.65 -3.84
C THR A 111 0.69 5.47 -4.63
N LYS A 112 0.72 5.53 -5.97
CA LYS A 112 1.05 4.38 -6.84
C LYS A 112 2.49 3.89 -6.67
N ALA A 113 3.39 4.77 -6.23
CA ALA A 113 4.77 4.39 -5.91
C ALA A 113 4.85 3.47 -4.67
N MET A 114 3.84 3.50 -3.80
CA MET A 114 3.80 2.73 -2.55
C MET A 114 2.86 1.52 -2.63
N VAL A 115 1.76 1.62 -3.37
CA VAL A 115 0.77 0.55 -3.55
C VAL A 115 0.68 0.17 -5.01
N LEU A 116 1.23 -0.99 -5.35
CA LEU A 116 1.21 -1.53 -6.71
C LEU A 116 -0.15 -2.14 -7.04
N ASP A 117 -0.55 -2.02 -8.31
CA ASP A 117 -1.73 -2.71 -8.82
C ASP A 117 -1.46 -4.21 -8.88
N ALA A 118 -2.37 -5.01 -8.32
CA ALA A 118 -2.26 -6.46 -8.28
C ALA A 118 -2.54 -7.14 -9.64
N ASN A 119 -3.05 -6.40 -10.64
CA ASN A 119 -3.29 -6.93 -11.98
C ASN A 119 -1.98 -7.52 -12.56
N PRO A 120 -1.98 -8.79 -13.01
CA PRO A 120 -0.79 -9.43 -13.58
C PRO A 120 -0.13 -8.61 -14.70
N SER A 121 -0.93 -7.95 -15.53
CA SER A 121 -0.43 -7.10 -16.63
C SER A 121 0.40 -5.90 -16.17
N VAL A 122 0.29 -5.50 -14.90
CA VAL A 122 1.06 -4.42 -14.28
C VAL A 122 2.14 -4.98 -13.36
N LEU A 123 1.80 -5.97 -12.53
CA LEU A 123 2.66 -6.48 -11.47
C LEU A 123 3.83 -7.32 -12.02
N GLU A 124 3.58 -8.19 -13.00
CA GLU A 124 4.61 -9.07 -13.55
C GLU A 124 5.73 -8.28 -14.28
N PRO A 125 5.42 -7.35 -15.20
CA PRO A 125 6.46 -6.51 -15.80
C PRO A 125 7.25 -5.70 -14.78
N HIS A 126 6.58 -5.23 -13.71
CA HIS A 126 7.25 -4.49 -12.65
C HIS A 126 8.23 -5.36 -11.86
N ILE A 127 7.82 -6.57 -11.44
CA ILE A 127 8.69 -7.53 -10.75
C ILE A 127 9.90 -7.90 -11.63
N ASN A 128 9.65 -8.23 -12.90
CA ASN A 128 10.71 -8.62 -13.83
C ASN A 128 11.70 -7.47 -14.04
N LYS A 129 11.20 -6.23 -14.23
CA LYS A 129 12.06 -5.04 -14.35
C LYS A 129 12.97 -4.87 -13.13
N ARG A 130 12.42 -4.93 -11.91
CA ARG A 130 13.19 -4.75 -10.66
C ARG A 130 14.24 -5.85 -10.48
N LYS A 131 13.90 -7.10 -10.85
CA LYS A 131 14.82 -8.24 -10.78
C LYS A 131 15.95 -8.13 -11.81
N GLU A 132 15.63 -7.81 -13.05
CA GLU A 132 16.59 -7.82 -14.16
C GLU A 132 17.52 -6.60 -14.15
N GLN A 133 16.95 -5.41 -13.95
CA GLN A 133 17.67 -4.14 -14.03
C GLN A 133 18.32 -3.78 -12.71
N ASP A 134 17.59 -3.91 -11.60
CA ASP A 134 18.03 -3.40 -10.30
C ASP A 134 18.61 -4.49 -9.39
N LYS A 135 18.51 -5.76 -9.81
CA LYS A 135 18.87 -6.94 -8.99
C LYS A 135 18.14 -7.00 -7.65
N ILE A 136 16.90 -6.49 -7.62
CA ILE A 136 16.05 -6.44 -6.43
C ILE A 136 14.98 -7.51 -6.52
N THR A 137 14.84 -8.32 -5.46
CA THR A 137 13.70 -9.23 -5.28
C THR A 137 12.61 -8.53 -4.48
N LEU A 138 11.37 -8.55 -4.97
CA LEU A 138 10.24 -7.91 -4.31
C LEU A 138 9.54 -8.87 -3.36
N ASN A 139 9.28 -8.41 -2.14
CA ASN A 139 8.34 -9.04 -1.21
C ASN A 139 6.93 -8.48 -1.48
N VAL A 140 6.00 -9.35 -1.86
CA VAL A 140 4.61 -8.98 -2.13
C VAL A 140 3.78 -9.13 -0.85
N ASN A 141 3.30 -8.00 -0.33
CA ASN A 141 2.32 -7.96 0.74
C ASN A 141 0.95 -7.61 0.16
N LEU A 142 0.01 -8.55 0.20
CA LEU A 142 -1.34 -8.33 -0.29
C LEU A 142 -2.10 -7.40 0.65
N ILE A 143 -2.40 -6.20 0.16
CA ILE A 143 -3.15 -5.20 0.94
C ILE A 143 -4.61 -5.65 1.09
N GLY A 144 -5.11 -5.54 2.31
CA GLY A 144 -6.52 -5.62 2.61
C GLY A 144 -6.78 -5.32 4.08
N GLU A 145 -8.03 -4.97 4.38
CA GLU A 145 -8.50 -4.65 5.73
C GLU A 145 -8.46 -5.88 6.65
N GLU A 146 -8.70 -5.66 7.94
CA GLU A 146 -8.93 -6.73 8.91
C GLU A 146 -10.08 -7.62 8.46
N VAL A 147 -9.96 -8.90 8.75
CA VAL A 147 -10.91 -9.91 8.30
C VAL A 147 -11.94 -10.11 9.40
N LEU A 148 -13.18 -9.69 9.15
CA LEU A 148 -14.24 -9.66 10.16
C LEU A 148 -14.97 -11.00 10.31
N GLY A 149 -14.71 -11.95 9.40
CA GLY A 149 -15.28 -13.30 9.47
C GLY A 149 -14.63 -14.30 8.51
N GLU A 150 -14.93 -15.58 8.70
CA GLU A 150 -14.27 -16.67 7.97
C GLU A 150 -14.50 -16.65 6.44
N ALA A 151 -15.59 -16.04 5.96
CA ALA A 151 -15.81 -15.87 4.53
C ALA A 151 -14.72 -14.98 3.89
N GLU A 152 -14.37 -13.88 4.57
CA GLU A 152 -13.29 -12.98 4.15
C GLU A 152 -11.92 -13.65 4.36
N SER A 153 -11.73 -14.43 5.43
CA SER A 153 -10.51 -15.22 5.66
C SER A 153 -10.27 -16.19 4.51
N LYS A 154 -11.33 -16.89 4.09
CA LYS A 154 -11.29 -17.80 2.95
C LYS A 154 -10.95 -17.07 1.64
N TYR A 155 -11.52 -15.89 1.41
CA TYR A 155 -11.16 -15.06 0.27
C TYR A 155 -9.68 -14.65 0.31
N ARG A 156 -9.14 -14.28 1.47
CA ARG A 156 -7.70 -13.97 1.64
C ARG A 156 -6.82 -15.18 1.39
N MET A 157 -7.18 -16.34 1.93
CA MET A 157 -6.50 -17.61 1.64
C MET A 157 -6.41 -17.86 0.13
N GLN A 158 -7.52 -17.71 -0.60
CA GLN A 158 -7.54 -17.86 -2.06
C GLN A 158 -6.58 -16.88 -2.76
N LYS A 159 -6.47 -15.63 -2.29
CA LYS A 159 -5.51 -14.67 -2.84
C LYS A 159 -4.05 -15.06 -2.58
N TYR A 160 -3.73 -15.63 -1.42
CA TYR A 160 -2.40 -16.19 -1.18
C TYR A 160 -2.12 -17.40 -2.07
N GLU A 161 -3.11 -18.28 -2.28
CA GLU A 161 -2.96 -19.39 -3.23
C GLU A 161 -2.70 -18.91 -4.67
N GLU A 162 -3.47 -17.93 -5.15
CA GLU A 162 -3.26 -17.31 -6.46
C GLU A 162 -1.84 -16.75 -6.59
N ALA A 163 -1.34 -16.08 -5.54
CA ALA A 163 0.01 -15.53 -5.52
C ALA A 163 1.09 -16.63 -5.52
N LEU A 164 0.89 -17.73 -4.77
CA LEU A 164 1.83 -18.85 -4.75
C LEU A 164 1.86 -19.59 -6.10
N LYS A 165 0.70 -19.75 -6.74
CA LYS A 165 0.53 -20.38 -8.06
C LYS A 165 1.05 -19.51 -9.22
N SER A 166 1.25 -18.21 -9.02
CA SER A 166 1.84 -17.32 -10.03
C SER A 166 3.28 -17.72 -10.37
N SER A 167 3.68 -17.65 -11.63
CA SER A 167 5.07 -17.93 -12.07
C SER A 167 6.07 -16.82 -11.71
N TYR A 168 5.60 -15.59 -11.47
CA TYR A 168 6.45 -14.41 -11.32
C TYR A 168 6.58 -13.93 -9.86
N ILE A 169 5.70 -14.38 -8.95
CA ILE A 169 5.79 -14.07 -7.53
C ILE A 169 6.60 -15.16 -6.82
N THR A 170 7.72 -14.77 -6.22
CA THR A 170 8.65 -15.68 -5.53
C THR A 170 8.73 -15.44 -4.03
N TYR A 171 8.24 -14.29 -3.56
CA TYR A 171 8.29 -13.89 -2.14
C TYR A 171 6.98 -13.18 -1.77
N ILE A 172 6.22 -13.76 -0.85
CA ILE A 172 5.04 -13.15 -0.23
C ILE A 172 5.19 -12.96 1.29
N SER A 173 4.48 -11.98 1.83
CA SER A 173 4.23 -11.86 3.28
C SER A 173 2.77 -12.14 3.62
N ILE A 174 2.55 -12.93 4.67
CA ILE A 174 1.22 -13.35 5.13
C ILE A 174 1.01 -12.88 6.55
N LYS A 175 -0.07 -12.13 6.77
CA LYS A 175 -0.47 -11.73 8.12
C LYS A 175 -1.36 -12.83 8.71
N ILE A 176 -1.02 -13.36 9.86
CA ILE A 176 -1.82 -14.43 10.51
C ILE A 176 -3.29 -14.02 10.71
N THR A 177 -3.53 -12.75 11.06
CA THR A 177 -4.88 -12.20 11.26
C THR A 177 -5.71 -12.09 9.97
N THR A 178 -5.13 -12.28 8.78
CA THR A 178 -5.89 -12.26 7.52
C THR A 178 -6.34 -13.66 7.09
N ILE A 179 -5.75 -14.71 7.64
CA ILE A 179 -6.09 -16.10 7.28
C ILE A 179 -7.04 -16.74 8.28
N PHE A 180 -7.19 -16.18 9.48
CA PHE A 180 -8.12 -16.66 10.51
C PHE A 180 -8.75 -15.48 11.27
N SER A 181 -10.07 -15.39 11.28
CA SER A 181 -10.81 -14.25 11.85
C SER A 181 -11.06 -14.34 13.34
N GLN A 182 -11.02 -15.54 13.93
CA GLN A 182 -11.41 -15.78 15.32
C GLN A 182 -10.21 -15.97 16.26
N ILE A 183 -9.10 -15.27 15.99
CA ILE A 183 -7.92 -15.32 16.85
C ILE A 183 -8.28 -14.74 18.22
N ASN A 184 -8.18 -15.57 19.27
CA ASN A 184 -8.53 -15.20 20.63
C ASN A 184 -7.42 -15.65 21.61
N ILE A 185 -6.97 -14.73 22.45
CA ILE A 185 -5.95 -15.00 23.47
C ILE A 185 -6.46 -15.90 24.61
N ILE A 186 -7.77 -15.94 24.85
CA ILE A 186 -8.38 -16.75 25.92
C ILE A 186 -8.30 -18.24 25.57
N ASP A 187 -8.59 -18.59 24.31
CA ASP A 187 -8.45 -19.94 23.77
C ASP A 187 -7.26 -19.99 22.80
N PHE A 188 -6.09 -19.82 23.40
CA PHE A 188 -4.83 -19.74 22.66
C PHE A 188 -4.53 -21.03 21.89
N ASP A 189 -4.78 -22.20 22.49
CA ASP A 189 -4.47 -23.48 21.87
C ASP A 189 -5.32 -23.73 20.63
N TYR A 190 -6.63 -23.48 20.70
CA TYR A 190 -7.50 -23.52 19.53
C TYR A 190 -7.06 -22.54 18.43
N SER A 191 -6.78 -21.29 18.80
CA SER A 191 -6.34 -20.28 17.84
C SER A 191 -5.03 -20.66 17.16
N LYS A 192 -4.08 -21.20 17.91
CA LYS A 192 -2.80 -21.71 17.43
C LYS A 192 -3.01 -22.87 16.46
N GLU A 193 -3.84 -23.85 16.81
CA GLU A 193 -4.15 -24.99 15.94
C GLU A 193 -4.76 -24.57 14.60
N GLU A 194 -5.74 -23.66 14.63
CA GLU A 194 -6.40 -23.17 13.41
C GLU A 194 -5.46 -22.34 12.52
N VAL A 195 -4.55 -21.57 13.10
CA VAL A 195 -3.52 -20.82 12.36
C VAL A 195 -2.50 -21.78 11.76
N VAL A 196 -1.95 -22.72 12.54
CA VAL A 196 -0.95 -23.70 12.07
C VAL A 196 -1.52 -24.49 10.89
N LYS A 197 -2.74 -25.00 11.00
CA LYS A 197 -3.41 -25.75 9.92
C LYS A 197 -3.48 -24.98 8.59
N ARG A 198 -3.75 -23.67 8.64
CA ARG A 198 -3.83 -22.82 7.43
C ARG A 198 -2.44 -22.49 6.88
N LEU A 199 -1.47 -22.23 7.75
CA LEU A 199 -0.09 -22.02 7.34
C LEU A 199 0.50 -23.29 6.72
N ASP A 200 0.29 -24.46 7.32
CA ASP A 200 0.72 -25.77 6.81
C ASP A 200 0.23 -25.99 5.38
N TYR A 201 -1.04 -25.68 5.11
CA TYR A 201 -1.60 -25.73 3.77
C TYR A 201 -0.88 -24.80 2.78
N LEU A 202 -0.61 -23.55 3.17
CA LEU A 202 0.06 -22.58 2.30
C LEU A 202 1.53 -22.93 2.07
N TYR A 203 2.25 -23.40 3.08
CA TYR A 203 3.63 -23.88 2.96
C TYR A 203 3.70 -25.15 2.09
N ALA A 204 2.76 -26.09 2.23
CA ALA A 204 2.68 -27.26 1.37
C ALA A 204 2.44 -26.87 -0.09
N LEU A 205 1.53 -25.92 -0.34
CA LEU A 205 1.28 -25.39 -1.69
C LEU A 205 2.52 -24.68 -2.26
N ALA A 206 3.23 -23.91 -1.45
CA ALA A 206 4.47 -23.25 -1.87
C ALA A 206 5.54 -24.27 -2.33
N LEU A 207 5.71 -25.36 -1.58
CA LEU A 207 6.65 -26.44 -1.93
C LEU A 207 6.22 -27.20 -3.20
N GLU A 208 4.91 -27.42 -3.38
CA GLU A 208 4.37 -28.05 -4.59
C GLU A 208 4.62 -27.18 -5.83
N GLU A 209 4.26 -25.90 -5.76
CA GLU A 209 4.44 -24.96 -6.87
C GLU A 209 5.93 -24.68 -7.14
N GLU A 210 6.79 -24.69 -6.12
CA GLU A 210 8.25 -24.61 -6.32
C GLU A 210 8.77 -25.78 -7.16
N LYS A 211 8.38 -27.02 -6.83
CA LYS A 211 8.79 -28.21 -7.60
C LYS A 211 8.24 -28.20 -9.03
N LYS A 212 7.00 -27.77 -9.18
CA LYS A 212 6.29 -27.76 -10.47
C LYS A 212 6.81 -26.67 -11.41
N GLN A 213 7.12 -25.48 -10.88
CA GLN A 213 7.53 -24.32 -11.67
C GLN A 213 9.05 -24.19 -11.79
N GLY A 214 9.82 -24.85 -10.92
CA GLY A 214 11.28 -24.67 -10.84
C GLY A 214 11.69 -23.28 -10.32
N VAL A 215 10.79 -22.59 -9.61
CA VAL A 215 10.99 -21.24 -9.09
C VAL A 215 10.75 -21.25 -7.59
N SER A 216 11.70 -20.75 -6.80
CA SER A 216 11.58 -20.77 -5.35
C SER A 216 10.40 -19.93 -4.84
N LYS A 217 9.73 -20.45 -3.80
CA LYS A 217 8.60 -19.79 -3.13
C LYS A 217 8.94 -19.54 -1.67
N PHE A 218 9.06 -18.28 -1.30
CA PHE A 218 9.35 -17.86 0.06
C PHE A 218 8.13 -17.18 0.70
N ILE A 219 7.78 -17.64 1.91
CA ILE A 219 6.70 -17.07 2.73
C ILE A 219 7.32 -16.46 3.99
N ASN A 220 7.11 -15.16 4.19
CA ASN A 220 7.36 -14.46 5.45
C ASN A 220 6.04 -14.25 6.21
N LEU A 221 6.10 -14.28 7.55
CA LEU A 221 4.96 -14.00 8.44
C LEU A 221 5.09 -12.61 9.09
#